data_AF-A0A2P6VQS2-F1
#
_entry.id   AF-A0A2P6VQS2-F1
#
_cell.length_a   1.000
_cell.length_b   1.000
_cell.length_c   1.000
_cell.angle_alpha   90.00
_cell.angle_beta   90.00
_cell.angle_gamma   90.00
#
_symmetry.space_group_name_H-M   'P 1'
#
loop_
_entity.id
_entity.type
_entity.pdbx_description
1 polymer ?
#
loop_
_entity_poly.entity_id
_entity_poly.type
_entity_poly.pdbx_seq_one_letter_code
_entity_poly.pdbx_strand_id
1 'polypeptide(L)'
;MGRVWREDRVLAQLGGGHLQQGLVRSAAARESGLGYEEFDARLQHLLALMPFLTNRLPRLAPKLVAALVADPPTIAARLVELKRLLPAADVAAIAGGRPSLLVPPEWERLPAGVAALQARYSEEEVARLAAAEPLLLADDVEAVLAELQRLLPGQRPVEALLRQPSLASSVSRLSHLSLWLAGGGDAAAVLLTNPSLVYSVQRGTGALGPGAEFL
;
A
#
# COMPACT_ATOMS: atom_id res chain seq x y z
N MET A 1 21.51 -27.12 -33.86
CA MET A 1 22.58 -26.94 -32.85
C MET A 1 22.60 -25.47 -32.47
N GLY A 2 22.50 -24.99 -31.23
CA GLY A 2 22.12 -25.48 -29.92
C GLY A 2 21.92 -24.19 -29.13
N ARG A 3 20.72 -23.95 -28.58
CA ARG A 3 20.44 -22.72 -27.82
C ARG A 3 21.27 -22.78 -26.54
N VAL A 4 22.32 -21.97 -26.46
CA VAL A 4 23.12 -21.77 -25.25
C VAL A 4 22.25 -21.02 -24.25
N TRP A 5 21.56 -21.78 -23.41
CA TRP A 5 20.92 -21.25 -22.22
C TRP A 5 22.04 -20.84 -21.26
N ARG A 6 22.14 -19.54 -20.95
CA ARG A 6 23.05 -19.03 -19.93
C ARG A 6 22.62 -19.56 -18.56
N GLU A 7 23.41 -20.47 -18.00
CA GLU A 7 23.23 -21.08 -16.67
C GLU A 7 23.12 -20.03 -15.55
N ASP A 8 23.65 -18.82 -15.77
CA ASP A 8 23.59 -17.70 -14.82
C ASP A 8 22.17 -17.24 -14.47
N ARG A 9 21.19 -17.42 -15.37
CA ARG A 9 19.78 -17.05 -15.07
C ARG A 9 19.05 -18.06 -14.20
N VAL A 10 19.48 -19.32 -14.22
CA VAL A 10 18.83 -20.41 -13.47
C VAL A 10 19.24 -20.39 -12.00
N LEU A 11 20.50 -20.04 -11.71
CA LEU A 11 20.99 -19.89 -10.33
C LEU A 11 20.44 -18.63 -9.62
N ALA A 12 20.24 -17.54 -10.35
CA ALA A 12 19.63 -16.32 -9.79
C ALA A 12 18.14 -16.50 -9.44
N GLN A 13 17.41 -17.33 -10.19
CA GLN A 13 15.99 -17.60 -9.94
C GLN A 13 15.74 -18.67 -8.88
N LEU A 14 16.66 -19.62 -8.69
CA LEU A 14 16.48 -20.73 -7.76
C LEU A 14 17.14 -20.52 -6.38
N GLY A 15 18.15 -19.65 -6.26
CA GLY A 15 18.84 -19.38 -5.00
C GLY A 15 18.52 -18.03 -4.33
N GLY A 16 18.18 -17.00 -5.11
CA GLY A 16 18.05 -15.63 -4.60
C GLY A 16 16.88 -15.40 -3.64
N GLY A 17 15.74 -16.04 -3.92
CA GLY A 17 14.53 -15.88 -3.11
C GLY A 17 14.67 -16.43 -1.69
N HIS A 18 15.27 -17.61 -1.53
CA HIS A 18 15.48 -18.23 -0.23
C HIS A 18 16.54 -17.51 0.62
N LEU A 19 17.62 -17.04 -0.01
CA LEU A 19 18.63 -16.22 0.67
C LEU A 19 18.03 -14.88 1.15
N GLN A 20 17.28 -14.20 0.28
CA GLN A 20 16.60 -12.95 0.65
C GLN A 20 15.58 -13.17 1.77
N GLN A 21 14.84 -14.27 1.73
CA GLN A 21 13.92 -14.64 2.80
C GLN A 21 14.64 -14.88 4.14
N GLY A 22 15.78 -15.58 4.12
CA GLY A 22 16.62 -15.79 5.31
C GLY A 22 17.16 -14.48 5.89
N LEU A 23 17.56 -13.54 5.04
CA LEU A 23 18.01 -12.20 5.46
C LEU A 23 16.88 -11.39 6.10
N VAL A 24 15.69 -11.38 5.49
CA VAL A 24 14.54 -10.66 6.08
C VAL A 24 14.14 -11.29 7.42
N ARG A 25 14.11 -12.63 7.52
CA ARG A 25 13.78 -13.33 8.77
C ARG A 25 14.78 -13.03 9.88
N SER A 26 16.08 -13.13 9.60
CA SER A 26 17.12 -12.85 10.60
C SER A 26 17.13 -11.37 11.03
N ALA A 27 16.92 -10.44 10.09
CA ALA A 27 16.75 -9.03 10.42
C ALA A 27 15.50 -8.80 11.28
N ALA A 28 14.35 -9.36 10.91
CA ALA A 28 13.09 -9.21 11.64
C ALA A 28 13.15 -9.81 13.05
N ALA A 29 13.82 -10.95 13.23
CA ALA A 29 14.05 -11.54 14.55
C ALA A 29 14.78 -10.55 15.48
N ARG A 30 15.85 -9.90 14.98
CA ARG A 30 16.58 -8.87 15.74
C ARG A 30 15.71 -7.66 16.07
N GLU A 31 14.93 -7.17 15.10
CA GLU A 31 14.01 -6.03 15.30
C GLU A 31 12.91 -6.34 16.32
N SER A 32 12.48 -7.60 16.43
CA SER A 32 11.43 -8.01 17.35
C SER A 32 11.87 -8.10 18.81
N GLY A 33 13.19 -8.20 19.07
CA GLY A 33 13.73 -8.49 20.40
C GLY A 33 13.47 -9.92 20.90
N LEU A 34 12.83 -10.78 20.10
CA LEU A 34 12.56 -12.18 20.45
C LEU A 34 13.76 -13.09 20.16
N GLY A 35 13.82 -14.23 20.84
CA GLY A 35 14.72 -15.31 20.46
C GLY A 35 14.37 -15.89 19.09
N TYR A 36 15.35 -16.42 18.35
CA TYR A 36 15.13 -16.92 16.98
C TYR A 36 14.08 -18.03 16.89
N GLU A 37 14.10 -19.00 17.82
CA GLU A 37 13.13 -20.10 17.86
C GLU A 37 11.70 -19.60 18.12
N GLU A 38 11.55 -18.68 19.08
CA GLU A 38 10.27 -18.06 19.39
C GLU A 38 9.74 -17.23 18.21
N PHE A 39 10.63 -16.44 17.59
CA PHE A 39 10.30 -15.67 16.39
C PHE A 39 9.83 -16.58 15.26
N ASP A 40 10.54 -17.67 14.97
CA ASP A 40 10.15 -18.59 13.89
C ASP A 40 8.81 -19.26 14.22
N ALA A 41 8.59 -19.73 15.45
CA ALA A 41 7.31 -20.30 15.86
C ALA A 41 6.13 -19.33 15.66
N ARG A 42 6.29 -18.07 16.08
CA ARG A 42 5.27 -17.02 15.88
C ARG A 42 5.10 -16.66 14.40
N LEU A 43 6.18 -16.66 13.63
CA LEU A 43 6.11 -16.45 12.18
C LEU A 43 5.35 -17.59 11.48
N GLN A 44 5.57 -18.86 11.86
CA GLN A 44 4.79 -19.98 11.31
C GLN A 44 3.30 -19.84 11.63
N HIS A 45 2.95 -19.41 12.85
CA HIS A 45 1.56 -19.12 13.20
C HIS A 45 0.98 -17.99 12.33
N LEU A 46 1.72 -16.88 12.16
CA LEU A 46 1.30 -15.80 11.26
C LEU A 46 1.11 -16.28 9.81
N LEU A 47 1.99 -17.14 9.30
CA LEU A 47 1.87 -17.70 7.95
C LEU A 47 0.70 -18.67 7.81
N ALA A 48 0.32 -19.37 8.88
CA ALA A 48 -0.91 -20.17 8.89
C ALA A 48 -2.17 -19.28 8.82
N LEU A 49 -2.16 -18.12 9.48
CA LEU A 49 -3.26 -17.14 9.41
C LEU A 49 -3.32 -16.44 8.05
N MET A 50 -2.17 -16.14 7.45
CA MET A 50 -2.04 -15.35 6.23
C MET A 50 -1.10 -16.03 5.23
N PRO A 51 -1.53 -17.15 4.59
CA PRO A 51 -0.65 -17.97 3.75
C PRO A 51 -0.04 -17.22 2.56
N PHE A 52 -0.74 -16.20 2.06
CA PHE A 52 -0.27 -15.32 0.98
C PHE A 52 0.97 -14.48 1.36
N LEU A 53 1.27 -14.30 2.66
CA LEU A 53 2.49 -13.63 3.09
C LEU A 53 3.75 -14.41 2.74
N THR A 54 3.66 -15.73 2.57
CA THR A 54 4.82 -16.59 2.27
C THR A 54 5.60 -16.07 1.06
N ASN A 55 4.89 -15.71 -0.01
CA ASN A 55 5.48 -15.21 -1.25
C ASN A 55 5.88 -13.73 -1.17
N ARG A 56 5.37 -12.99 -0.19
CA ARG A 56 5.65 -11.56 0.00
C ARG A 56 6.75 -11.29 1.02
N LEU A 57 7.01 -12.23 1.93
CA LEU A 57 7.97 -12.09 3.02
C LEU A 57 9.33 -11.53 2.57
N PRO A 58 9.94 -12.00 1.46
CA PRO A 58 11.24 -11.48 1.02
C PRO A 58 11.24 -10.00 0.62
N ARG A 59 10.06 -9.43 0.36
CA ARG A 59 9.86 -8.03 -0.08
C ARG A 59 9.36 -7.12 1.03
N LEU A 60 9.02 -7.67 2.20
CA LEU A 60 8.55 -6.87 3.33
C LEU A 60 9.74 -6.28 4.09
N ALA A 61 9.53 -5.08 4.62
CA ALA A 61 10.49 -4.48 5.53
C ALA A 61 10.62 -5.33 6.80
N PRO A 62 11.83 -5.64 7.29
CA PRO A 62 12.04 -6.45 8.49
C PRO A 62 11.25 -5.94 9.71
N LYS A 63 11.19 -4.61 9.89
CA LYS A 63 10.42 -3.96 10.96
C LYS A 63 8.91 -4.28 10.90
N LEU A 64 8.33 -4.32 9.71
CA LEU A 64 6.93 -4.69 9.54
C LEU A 64 6.71 -6.17 9.86
N VAL A 65 7.61 -7.04 9.42
CA VAL A 65 7.54 -8.47 9.76
C VAL A 65 7.62 -8.67 11.27
N ALA A 66 8.55 -7.99 11.94
CA ALA A 66 8.67 -8.01 13.40
C ALA A 66 7.37 -7.56 14.09
N ALA A 67 6.76 -6.47 13.62
CA ALA A 67 5.51 -5.96 14.16
C ALA A 67 4.33 -6.94 13.98
N LEU A 68 4.25 -7.64 12.84
CA LEU A 68 3.22 -8.65 12.59
C LEU A 68 3.43 -9.92 13.44
N VAL A 69 4.68 -10.30 13.68
CA VAL A 69 5.06 -11.49 14.47
C VAL A 69 4.97 -11.24 15.97
N ALA A 70 4.97 -9.97 16.40
CA ALA A 70 4.92 -9.60 17.82
C ALA A 70 3.70 -10.17 18.54
N ASP A 71 2.53 -10.28 17.90
CA ASP A 71 1.32 -10.84 18.51
C ASP A 71 0.35 -11.41 17.46
N PRO A 72 0.56 -12.67 17.00
CA PRO A 72 -0.31 -13.30 15.99
C PRO A 72 -1.79 -13.39 16.40
N PRO A 73 -2.16 -13.72 17.66
CA PRO A 73 -3.54 -13.64 18.13
C PRO A 73 -4.20 -12.27 17.89
N THR A 74 -3.50 -11.17 18.16
CA THR A 74 -4.01 -9.83 17.85
C THR A 74 -4.21 -9.64 16.35
N ILE A 75 -3.30 -10.11 15.50
CA ILE A 75 -3.48 -10.05 14.04
C ILE A 75 -4.71 -10.83 13.59
N ALA A 76 -4.96 -12.02 14.14
CA ALA A 76 -6.16 -12.81 13.86
C ALA A 76 -7.44 -12.06 14.25
N ALA A 77 -7.48 -11.44 15.43
CA ALA A 77 -8.61 -10.64 15.87
C ALA A 77 -8.87 -9.45 14.93
N ARG A 78 -7.80 -8.77 14.48
CA ARG A 78 -7.88 -7.66 13.51
C ARG A 78 -8.41 -8.10 12.15
N LEU A 79 -8.04 -9.28 11.66
CA LEU A 79 -8.58 -9.83 10.41
C LEU A 79 -10.10 -10.10 10.51
N VAL A 80 -10.55 -10.64 11.64
CA VAL A 80 -11.98 -10.87 11.90
C VAL A 80 -12.72 -9.53 11.97
N GLU A 81 -12.16 -8.55 12.68
CA GLU A 81 -12.76 -7.23 12.80
C GLU A 81 -12.82 -6.49 11.45
N LEU A 82 -11.77 -6.60 10.63
CA LEU A 82 -11.76 -6.08 9.28
C LEU A 82 -12.86 -6.71 8.42
N LYS A 83 -13.16 -8.01 8.60
CA LYS A 83 -14.27 -8.68 7.92
C LYS A 83 -15.63 -8.16 8.38
N ARG A 84 -15.78 -7.80 9.66
CA ARG A 84 -17.02 -7.19 10.18
C ARG A 84 -17.23 -5.79 9.65
N LEU A 85 -16.17 -4.98 9.59
CA LEU A 85 -16.20 -3.62 9.08
C LEU A 85 -16.50 -3.60 7.56
N LEU A 86 -16.00 -4.58 6.82
CA LEU A 86 -16.14 -4.68 5.36
C LEU A 86 -16.70 -6.07 4.97
N PRO A 87 -18.02 -6.32 5.18
CA PRO A 87 -18.61 -7.63 4.95
C PRO A 87 -18.52 -8.07 3.49
N ALA A 88 -18.73 -7.16 2.54
CA ALA A 88 -18.59 -7.43 1.11
C ALA A 88 -17.12 -7.54 0.61
N ALA A 89 -16.11 -7.21 1.42
CA ALA A 89 -14.72 -7.20 0.96
C ALA A 89 -13.99 -8.55 1.10
N ASP A 90 -13.01 -8.74 0.23
CA ASP A 90 -11.99 -9.78 0.35
C ASP A 90 -10.87 -9.28 1.28
N VAL A 91 -10.97 -9.68 2.55
CA VAL A 91 -10.00 -9.35 3.60
C VAL A 91 -8.61 -9.91 3.28
N ALA A 92 -8.52 -11.06 2.61
CA ALA A 92 -7.23 -11.63 2.23
C ALA A 92 -6.55 -10.78 1.16
N ALA A 93 -7.31 -10.26 0.19
CA ALA A 93 -6.78 -9.32 -0.80
C ALA A 93 -6.30 -8.00 -0.16
N ILE A 94 -7.07 -7.44 0.77
CA ILE A 94 -6.72 -6.20 1.51
C ILE A 94 -5.44 -6.40 2.33
N ALA A 95 -5.45 -7.39 3.23
CA ALA A 95 -4.33 -7.68 4.11
C ALA A 95 -3.10 -8.17 3.34
N GLY A 96 -3.31 -8.93 2.26
CA GLY A 96 -2.25 -9.39 1.37
C GLY A 96 -1.62 -8.25 0.59
N GLY A 97 -2.44 -7.31 0.09
CA GLY A 97 -2.00 -6.12 -0.63
C GLY A 97 -1.20 -5.16 0.27
N ARG A 98 -1.67 -4.96 1.51
CA ARG A 98 -1.06 -4.05 2.49
C ARG A 98 -1.08 -4.60 3.91
N PRO A 99 -0.10 -5.43 4.31
CA PRO A 99 -0.05 -6.00 5.66
C PRO A 99 0.13 -4.96 6.77
N SER A 100 0.65 -3.76 6.45
CA SER A 100 0.83 -2.68 7.44
C SER A 100 -0.47 -2.16 8.02
N LEU A 101 -1.62 -2.35 7.35
CA LEU A 101 -2.92 -1.98 7.93
C LEU A 101 -3.27 -2.74 9.21
N LEU A 102 -2.68 -3.92 9.41
CA LEU A 102 -2.95 -4.76 10.57
C LEU A 102 -2.07 -4.41 11.78
N VAL A 103 -1.27 -3.35 11.70
CA VAL A 103 -0.42 -2.87 12.79
C VAL A 103 -0.65 -1.38 13.05
N PRO A 104 -0.31 -0.86 14.25
CA PRO A 104 -0.34 0.57 14.51
C PRO A 104 0.71 1.34 13.68
N PRO A 105 0.45 2.63 13.35
CA PRO A 105 -0.76 3.39 13.68
C PRO A 105 -1.94 3.17 12.72
N GLU A 106 -1.74 2.52 11.57
CA GLU A 106 -2.76 2.43 10.52
C GLU A 106 -4.03 1.73 11.01
N TRP A 107 -3.89 0.65 11.77
CA TRP A 107 -5.04 -0.07 12.33
C TRP A 107 -5.96 0.82 13.17
N GLU A 108 -5.40 1.77 13.92
CA GLU A 108 -6.16 2.63 14.83
C GLU A 108 -7.06 3.63 14.08
N ARG A 109 -6.68 3.99 12.85
CA ARG A 109 -7.41 4.93 12.00
C ARG A 109 -8.40 4.23 11.08
N LEU A 110 -8.17 2.95 10.79
CA LEU A 110 -8.94 2.16 9.82
C LEU A 110 -10.46 2.21 10.06
N PRO A 111 -10.99 2.02 11.28
CA PRO A 111 -12.43 2.04 11.49
C PRO A 111 -13.09 3.39 11.12
N ALA A 112 -12.41 4.50 11.40
CA ALA A 112 -12.90 5.83 11.07
C ALA A 112 -12.92 6.06 9.55
N GLY A 113 -11.88 5.62 8.84
CA GLY A 113 -11.84 5.71 7.37
C GLY A 113 -12.89 4.84 6.69
N VAL A 114 -13.15 3.63 7.20
CA VAL A 114 -14.24 2.77 6.70
C VAL A 114 -15.59 3.46 6.90
N ALA A 115 -15.86 4.00 8.10
CA ALA A 115 -17.11 4.70 8.39
C ALA A 115 -17.30 5.94 7.48
N ALA A 116 -16.24 6.70 7.22
CA ALA A 116 -16.28 7.87 6.33
C ALA A 116 -16.63 7.48 4.88
N LEU A 117 -16.13 6.35 4.39
CA LEU A 117 -16.48 5.83 3.06
C LEU A 117 -17.92 5.30 3.02
N GLN A 118 -18.35 4.53 4.03
CA GLN A 118 -19.70 3.96 4.12
C GLN A 118 -20.80 5.03 4.26
N ALA A 119 -20.47 6.20 4.81
CA ALA A 119 -21.40 7.33 4.86
C ALA A 119 -21.76 7.91 3.48
N ARG A 120 -20.96 7.62 2.44
CA ARG A 120 -21.07 8.25 1.10
C ARG A 120 -21.30 7.26 -0.03
N TYR A 121 -20.87 6.02 0.13
CA TYR A 121 -20.83 5.03 -0.93
C TYR A 121 -21.51 3.73 -0.50
N SER A 122 -21.97 2.97 -1.48
CA SER A 122 -22.52 1.64 -1.24
C SER A 122 -21.47 0.69 -0.66
N GLU A 123 -21.91 -0.33 0.07
CA GLU A 123 -21.02 -1.33 0.65
C GLU A 123 -20.11 -2.00 -0.40
N GLU A 124 -20.65 -2.28 -1.59
CA GLU A 124 -19.90 -2.86 -2.71
C GLU A 124 -18.82 -1.91 -3.25
N GLU A 125 -19.14 -0.61 -3.39
CA GLU A 125 -18.16 0.39 -3.81
C GLU A 125 -17.02 0.49 -2.78
N VAL A 126 -17.34 0.56 -1.48
CA VAL A 126 -16.34 0.62 -0.41
C VAL A 126 -15.47 -0.64 -0.40
N ALA A 127 -16.06 -1.82 -0.53
CA ALA A 127 -15.33 -3.09 -0.57
C ALA A 127 -14.34 -3.15 -1.74
N ARG A 128 -14.76 -2.71 -2.93
CA ARG A 128 -13.88 -2.64 -4.11
C ARG A 128 -12.77 -1.61 -3.93
N LEU A 129 -13.08 -0.46 -3.36
CA LEU A 129 -12.10 0.60 -3.09
C LEU A 129 -11.04 0.12 -2.09
N ALA A 130 -11.48 -0.51 -1.00
CA ALA A 130 -10.62 -1.05 0.05
C ALA A 130 -9.67 -2.13 -0.50
N ALA A 131 -10.16 -3.01 -1.38
CA ALA A 131 -9.31 -4.01 -2.02
C ALA A 131 -8.29 -3.38 -2.98
N ALA A 132 -8.66 -2.32 -3.68
CA ALA A 132 -7.83 -1.68 -4.70
C ALA A 132 -6.77 -0.73 -4.11
N GLU A 133 -7.14 0.07 -3.11
CA GLU A 133 -6.24 0.98 -2.39
C GLU A 133 -6.46 0.85 -0.87
N PRO A 134 -5.89 -0.18 -0.23
CA PRO A 134 -6.11 -0.43 1.19
C PRO A 134 -5.68 0.73 2.10
N LEU A 135 -4.60 1.45 1.75
CA LEU A 135 -4.08 2.54 2.59
C LEU A 135 -5.04 3.73 2.72
N LEU A 136 -5.96 3.91 1.77
CA LEU A 136 -6.99 4.94 1.86
C LEU A 136 -7.81 4.81 3.15
N LEU A 137 -8.03 3.57 3.64
CA LEU A 137 -8.79 3.33 4.87
C LEU A 137 -8.12 3.91 6.12
N ALA A 138 -6.80 4.08 6.11
CA ALA A 138 -6.04 4.60 7.24
C ALA A 138 -5.59 6.07 7.06
N ASP A 139 -6.06 6.71 5.98
CA ASP A 139 -5.74 8.10 5.63
C ASP A 139 -6.89 9.05 6.06
N ASP A 140 -6.69 10.35 5.86
CA ASP A 140 -7.77 11.34 5.96
C ASP A 140 -8.66 11.25 4.72
N VAL A 141 -9.57 10.26 4.73
CA VAL A 141 -10.51 9.99 3.64
C VAL A 141 -11.27 11.26 3.24
N GLU A 142 -11.70 12.06 4.21
CA GLU A 142 -12.47 13.27 3.96
C GLU A 142 -11.66 14.28 3.16
N ALA A 143 -10.43 14.55 3.59
CA ALA A 143 -9.53 15.45 2.88
C ALA A 143 -9.21 14.93 1.47
N VAL A 144 -8.95 13.62 1.33
CA VAL A 144 -8.66 13.00 0.01
C VAL A 144 -9.85 13.15 -0.93
N LEU A 145 -11.08 12.87 -0.47
CA LEU A 145 -12.28 12.98 -1.30
C LEU A 145 -12.60 14.42 -1.67
N ALA A 146 -12.45 15.36 -0.72
CA ALA A 146 -12.65 16.79 -0.97
C ALA A 146 -11.65 17.32 -2.01
N GLU A 147 -10.40 16.91 -1.91
CA GLU A 147 -9.33 17.32 -2.82
C GLU A 147 -9.51 16.69 -4.21
N LEU A 148 -9.92 15.42 -4.30
CA LEU A 148 -10.32 14.80 -5.57
C LEU A 148 -11.50 15.52 -6.21
N GLN A 149 -12.51 15.91 -5.42
CA GLN A 149 -13.66 16.63 -5.93
C GLN A 149 -13.28 18.02 -6.46
N ARG A 150 -12.31 18.68 -5.82
CA ARG A 150 -11.76 19.97 -6.26
C ARG A 150 -10.96 19.84 -7.55
N LEU A 151 -10.14 18.79 -7.67
CA LEU A 151 -9.27 18.56 -8.81
C LEU A 151 -10.03 18.02 -10.04
N LEU A 152 -11.11 17.27 -9.83
CA LEU A 152 -11.87 16.62 -10.90
C LEU A 152 -13.34 17.10 -10.86
N PRO A 153 -13.61 18.40 -11.15
CA PRO A 153 -14.96 18.91 -11.12
C PRO A 153 -15.84 18.18 -12.14
N GLY A 154 -16.98 17.66 -11.68
CA GLY A 154 -17.92 16.90 -12.52
C GLY A 154 -17.72 15.39 -12.55
N GLN A 155 -16.67 14.85 -11.91
CA GLN A 155 -16.51 13.41 -11.72
C GLN A 155 -16.79 13.02 -10.27
N ARG A 156 -17.44 11.86 -10.05
CA ARG A 156 -17.59 11.27 -8.71
C ARG A 156 -16.23 10.73 -8.24
N PRO A 157 -15.70 11.16 -7.07
CA PRO A 157 -14.38 10.73 -6.59
C PRO A 157 -14.19 9.21 -6.54
N VAL A 158 -15.24 8.46 -6.14
CA VAL A 158 -15.20 6.99 -6.09
C VAL A 158 -14.96 6.35 -7.46
N GLU A 159 -15.55 6.90 -8.53
CA GLU A 159 -15.38 6.36 -9.89
C GLU A 159 -13.96 6.61 -10.41
N ALA A 160 -13.39 7.78 -10.09
CA ALA A 160 -12.01 8.10 -10.40
C ALA A 160 -11.04 7.16 -9.67
N LEU A 161 -11.26 6.94 -8.38
CA LEU A 161 -10.45 6.03 -7.55
C LEU A 161 -10.57 4.56 -7.99
N LEU A 162 -11.78 4.09 -8.33
CA LEU A 162 -11.96 2.71 -8.83
C LEU A 162 -11.28 2.49 -10.18
N ARG A 163 -11.22 3.53 -11.03
CA ARG A 163 -10.49 3.48 -12.31
C ARG A 163 -8.98 3.55 -12.10
N GLN A 164 -8.53 4.35 -11.13
CA GLN A 164 -7.13 4.60 -10.86
C GLN A 164 -6.87 4.73 -9.35
N PRO A 165 -6.68 3.60 -8.64
CA PRO A 165 -6.58 3.58 -7.18
C PRO A 165 -5.42 4.41 -6.62
N SER A 166 -4.32 4.49 -7.37
CA SER A 166 -3.13 5.26 -7.01
C SER A 166 -3.39 6.76 -6.81
N LEU A 167 -4.50 7.30 -7.34
CA LEU A 167 -4.87 8.71 -7.18
C LEU A 167 -5.03 9.10 -5.71
N ALA A 168 -5.57 8.24 -4.85
CA ALA A 168 -5.68 8.53 -3.42
C ALA A 168 -4.31 8.85 -2.80
N SER A 169 -3.32 8.00 -3.08
CA SER A 169 -1.96 8.19 -2.57
C SER A 169 -1.26 9.42 -3.18
N SER A 170 -1.58 9.77 -4.43
CA SER A 170 -1.05 10.97 -5.07
C SER A 170 -1.64 12.23 -4.44
N VAL A 171 -2.95 12.23 -4.22
CA VAL A 171 -3.70 13.36 -3.65
C VAL A 171 -3.34 13.60 -2.18
N SER A 172 -3.27 12.54 -1.37
CA SER A 172 -2.84 12.62 0.04
C SER A 172 -1.45 13.27 0.19
N ARG A 173 -0.55 13.04 -0.77
CA ARG A 173 0.78 13.69 -0.80
C ARG A 173 0.76 15.12 -1.33
N LEU A 174 -0.27 15.50 -2.09
CA LEU A 174 -0.43 16.83 -2.69
C LEU A 174 -1.19 17.80 -1.79
N SER A 175 -1.99 17.33 -0.84
CA SER A 175 -2.68 18.18 0.14
C SER A 175 -1.73 19.04 0.98
N HIS A 176 -0.46 18.66 1.05
CA HIS A 176 0.63 19.45 1.66
C HIS A 176 1.27 20.49 0.71
N LEU A 177 0.96 20.44 -0.59
CA LEU A 177 1.56 21.26 -1.65
C LEU A 177 0.58 22.30 -2.24
N SER A 178 -0.44 22.69 -1.48
CA SER A 178 -1.49 23.68 -1.81
C SER A 178 -0.98 25.03 -2.37
N LEU A 179 0.33 25.28 -2.32
CA LEU A 179 0.98 26.49 -2.82
C LEU A 179 1.21 26.53 -4.34
N TRP A 180 1.20 25.40 -5.07
CA TRP A 180 1.57 25.40 -6.51
C TRP A 180 0.38 25.53 -7.47
N LEU A 181 -0.84 25.26 -7.04
CA LEU A 181 -2.02 25.24 -7.93
C LEU A 181 -2.71 26.59 -8.12
N ALA A 182 -2.20 27.66 -7.49
CA ALA A 182 -2.65 29.02 -7.75
C ALA A 182 -2.20 29.56 -9.13
N GLY A 183 -1.33 28.84 -9.84
CA GLY A 183 -0.69 29.27 -11.10
C GLY A 183 -1.36 28.82 -12.40
N GLY A 184 -2.66 28.49 -12.42
CA GLY A 184 -3.44 28.34 -13.67
C GLY A 184 -3.14 27.12 -14.56
N GLY A 185 -2.32 26.16 -14.12
CA GLY A 185 -2.12 24.90 -14.84
C GLY A 185 -3.25 23.90 -14.64
N ASP A 186 -3.61 23.13 -15.67
CA ASP A 186 -4.61 22.06 -15.63
C ASP A 186 -4.06 20.83 -14.89
N ALA A 187 -3.99 20.91 -13.57
CA ALA A 187 -3.54 19.82 -12.71
C ALA A 187 -4.44 18.59 -12.79
N ALA A 188 -5.71 18.76 -13.17
CA ALA A 188 -6.64 17.68 -13.43
C ALA A 188 -6.12 16.83 -14.60
N ALA A 189 -5.78 17.47 -15.72
CA ALA A 189 -5.21 16.80 -16.88
C ALA A 189 -3.90 16.07 -16.56
N VAL A 190 -3.01 16.68 -15.78
CA VAL A 190 -1.73 16.05 -15.38
C VAL A 190 -1.97 14.82 -14.50
N LEU A 191 -2.86 14.90 -13.52
CA LEU A 191 -3.18 13.77 -12.63
C LEU A 191 -3.83 12.60 -13.34
N LEU A 192 -4.78 12.89 -14.25
CA LEU A 192 -5.46 11.87 -15.04
C LEU A 192 -4.53 11.19 -16.05
N THR A 193 -3.59 11.95 -16.63
CA THR A 193 -2.71 11.44 -17.69
C THR A 193 -1.48 10.74 -17.13
N ASN A 194 -0.88 11.27 -16.07
CA ASN A 194 0.34 10.71 -15.46
C ASN A 194 0.44 11.08 -13.96
N PRO A 195 -0.19 10.31 -13.06
CA PRO A 195 -0.05 10.54 -11.62
C PRO A 195 1.38 10.39 -11.12
N SER A 196 2.23 9.65 -11.87
CA SER A 196 3.65 9.50 -11.61
C SER A 196 4.45 10.80 -11.79
N LEU A 197 3.99 11.75 -12.62
CA LEU A 197 4.67 13.03 -12.83
C LEU A 197 4.65 13.92 -11.58
N VAL A 198 3.65 13.74 -10.72
CA VAL A 198 3.64 14.36 -9.38
C VAL A 198 4.90 14.00 -8.60
N TYR A 199 5.39 12.77 -8.76
CA TYR A 199 6.59 12.29 -8.07
C TYR A 199 7.88 12.87 -8.63
N SER A 200 7.94 13.17 -9.94
CA SER A 200 9.13 13.82 -10.54
C SER A 200 9.26 15.27 -10.12
N VAL A 201 8.14 15.99 -9.94
CA VAL A 201 8.17 17.39 -9.50
C VAL A 201 8.59 17.50 -8.03
N GLN A 202 8.17 16.56 -7.17
CA GLN A 202 8.53 16.54 -5.75
C GLN A 202 10.03 16.27 -5.47
N ARG A 203 10.76 15.63 -6.38
CA ARG A 203 12.20 15.34 -6.19
C ARG A 203 13.14 16.51 -6.52
N GLY A 204 12.59 17.68 -6.83
CA GLY A 204 13.36 18.85 -7.20
C GLY A 204 13.75 18.84 -8.67
N THR A 205 13.69 20.02 -9.29
CA THR A 205 14.03 20.32 -10.69
C THR A 205 15.47 19.97 -11.09
N GLY A 206 16.31 19.44 -10.19
CA GLY A 206 17.70 19.06 -10.49
C GLY A 206 17.87 17.87 -11.45
N ALA A 207 16.80 17.18 -11.82
CA ALA A 207 16.82 16.09 -12.81
C ALA A 207 16.38 16.52 -14.22
N LEU A 208 15.83 17.73 -14.36
CA LEU A 208 15.60 18.32 -15.68
C LEU A 208 16.86 19.12 -15.99
N GLY A 209 17.70 18.58 -16.88
CA GLY A 209 18.90 19.26 -17.33
C GLY A 209 18.62 20.69 -17.81
N PRO A 210 19.63 21.57 -17.83
CA PRO A 210 19.46 22.94 -18.30
C PRO A 210 18.88 22.92 -19.73
N GLY A 211 17.63 23.35 -19.88
CA GLY A 211 16.90 23.33 -21.15
C GLY A 211 15.43 22.90 -21.08
N ALA A 212 14.91 22.44 -19.94
CA ALA A 212 13.47 22.19 -19.76
C ALA A 212 12.73 23.47 -19.33
N GLU A 213 12.77 24.49 -20.17
CA GLU A 213 11.83 25.60 -20.10
C GLU A 213 10.67 25.27 -21.04
N PHE A 214 9.47 25.20 -20.46
CA PHE A 214 8.25 24.74 -21.10
C PHE A 214 7.88 25.63 -22.31
N LEU A 215 7.79 25.00 -23.48
CA LEU A 215 6.93 25.40 -24.60
C LEU A 215 5.62 24.61 -24.52
#